data_AF-A0AAN8P7T1-F1
#
_entry.id   AF-A0AAN8P7T1-F1
#
_cell.length_a   1.000
_cell.length_b   1.000
_cell.length_c   1.000
_cell.angle_alpha   90.00
_cell.angle_beta   90.00
_cell.angle_gamma   90.00
#
_symmetry.space_group_name_H-M   'P 1'
#
loop_
_entity.id
_entity.type
_entity.pdbx_description
1 polymer ?
#
loop_
_entity_poly.entity_id
_entity_poly.type
_entity_poly.pdbx_seq_one_letter_code
_entity_poly.pdbx_strand_id
1 'polypeptide(L)'
;MDVLFRGSVTSVYGDVQRVKILYNKKDSALIQMAEPMQAHLAMKHLDKIRVFGKSITVVASKHTQVQMPKDGQPDAGLTKDYVNSTLHRFKKPGSKNYLNIYPPSSTLHLSNIPPTVSEEDIEEAFVEAGFEVKGFKFFPKDRKMALLQLGSVDEAVSALIVSSQSFSRARINDSFVLFLEAHT
;
A
#
# COMPACT_ATOMS: atom_id res chain seq x y z
N MET A 1 7.46 -5.07 10.59
CA MET A 1 7.43 -6.13 9.57
C MET A 1 6.00 -6.59 9.29
N ASP A 2 5.24 -7.04 10.31
CA ASP A 2 3.80 -7.41 10.15
C ASP A 2 2.93 -6.30 9.50
N VAL A 3 3.31 -5.05 9.73
CA VAL A 3 2.66 -3.83 9.21
C VAL A 3 2.94 -3.60 7.72
N LEU A 4 4.10 -4.01 7.20
CA LEU A 4 4.50 -3.78 5.79
C LEU A 4 3.70 -4.61 4.79
N PHE A 5 3.22 -5.78 5.22
CA PHE A 5 2.69 -6.80 4.32
C PHE A 5 1.19 -7.02 4.47
N ARG A 6 0.54 -6.41 5.47
CA ARG A 6 -0.89 -6.57 5.72
C ARG A 6 -1.80 -5.80 4.75
N GLY A 7 -1.27 -4.97 3.86
CA GLY A 7 -2.05 -4.60 2.67
C GLY A 7 -1.86 -3.24 2.00
N SER A 8 -0.79 -2.46 2.20
CA SER A 8 -0.72 -1.14 1.55
C SER A 8 0.28 -1.04 0.39
N VAL A 9 1.59 -1.20 0.61
CA VAL A 9 2.55 -0.77 -0.42
C VAL A 9 2.60 -1.73 -1.61
N THR A 10 2.59 -3.04 -1.39
CA THR A 10 2.61 -4.01 -2.51
C THR A 10 1.26 -4.12 -3.21
N SER A 11 0.14 -3.85 -2.50
CA SER A 11 -1.19 -3.85 -3.11
C SER A 11 -1.38 -2.67 -4.07
N VAL A 12 -0.53 -1.62 -3.96
CA VAL A 12 -0.46 -0.53 -4.94
C VAL A 12 -0.12 -1.05 -6.34
N TYR A 13 0.73 -2.07 -6.43
CA TYR A 13 1.29 -2.58 -7.69
C TYR A 13 0.61 -3.87 -8.18
N GLY A 14 -0.33 -4.43 -7.41
CA GLY A 14 -1.09 -5.60 -7.83
C GLY A 14 -1.93 -6.23 -6.73
N ASP A 15 -2.68 -7.26 -7.10
CA ASP A 15 -3.49 -8.03 -6.15
C ASP A 15 -2.62 -9.07 -5.45
N VAL A 16 -2.40 -8.88 -4.14
CA VAL A 16 -1.68 -9.83 -3.31
C VAL A 16 -2.55 -11.06 -3.06
N GLN A 17 -2.05 -12.24 -3.39
CA GLN A 17 -2.71 -13.52 -3.16
C GLN A 17 -2.35 -14.09 -1.79
N ARG A 18 -1.06 -14.07 -1.42
CA ARG A 18 -0.57 -14.61 -0.15
C ARG A 18 0.65 -13.88 0.34
N VAL A 19 0.79 -13.82 1.66
CA VAL A 19 1.98 -13.30 2.34
C VAL A 19 2.45 -14.33 3.35
N LYS A 20 3.74 -14.64 3.35
CA LYS A 20 4.38 -15.50 4.35
C LYS A 20 5.60 -14.81 4.95
N ILE A 21 5.54 -14.49 6.24
CA ILE A 21 6.71 -14.05 7.00
C ILE A 21 7.57 -15.28 7.31
N LEU A 22 8.87 -15.21 7.05
CA LEU A 22 9.75 -16.36 7.25
C LEU A 22 10.03 -16.56 8.75
N TYR A 23 9.74 -17.76 9.26
CA TYR A 23 9.92 -18.10 10.68
C TYR A 23 11.38 -17.91 11.16
N ASN A 24 12.34 -18.42 10.39
CA ASN A 24 13.78 -18.34 10.70
C ASN A 24 14.42 -16.99 10.33
N LYS A 25 13.69 -16.13 9.59
CA LYS A 25 14.19 -14.84 9.09
C LYS A 25 13.07 -13.80 9.12
N LYS A 26 12.72 -13.35 10.33
CA LYS A 26 11.53 -12.51 10.61
C LYS A 26 11.56 -11.11 9.97
N ASP A 27 12.72 -10.71 9.43
CA ASP A 27 12.93 -9.52 8.61
C ASP A 27 12.67 -9.76 7.12
N SER A 28 12.27 -10.97 6.72
CA SER A 28 11.97 -11.34 5.33
C SER A 28 10.57 -11.95 5.21
N ALA A 29 9.95 -11.70 4.05
CA ALA A 29 8.65 -12.27 3.70
C ALA A 29 8.61 -12.69 2.23
N LEU A 30 7.78 -13.67 1.93
CA LEU A 30 7.37 -14.03 0.58
C LEU A 30 6.01 -13.41 0.29
N ILE A 31 5.88 -12.78 -0.87
CA ILE A 31 4.63 -12.18 -1.32
C ILE A 31 4.32 -12.80 -2.68
N GLN A 32 3.15 -13.43 -2.76
CA GLN A 32 2.63 -13.95 -4.01
C GLN A 32 1.65 -12.93 -4.59
N MET A 33 1.98 -12.40 -5.77
CA MET A 33 1.07 -11.55 -6.55
C MET A 33 0.15 -12.41 -7.42
N ALA A 34 -0.98 -11.85 -7.86
CA ALA A 34 -1.92 -12.51 -8.75
C ALA A 34 -1.28 -12.79 -10.12
N GLU A 35 -0.46 -11.86 -10.61
CA GLU A 35 0.13 -11.93 -11.94
C GLU A 35 1.65 -11.64 -11.93
N PRO A 36 2.43 -12.25 -12.85
CA PRO A 36 3.86 -11.98 -12.98
C PRO A 36 4.18 -10.51 -13.25
N MET A 37 3.37 -9.83 -14.06
CA MET A 37 3.56 -8.41 -14.39
C MET A 37 3.44 -7.52 -13.14
N GLN A 38 2.49 -7.82 -12.25
CA GLN A 38 2.31 -7.11 -10.98
C GLN A 38 3.52 -7.32 -10.05
N ALA A 39 4.07 -8.54 -10.00
CA ALA A 39 5.29 -8.81 -9.25
C ALA A 39 6.49 -8.02 -9.81
N HIS A 40 6.61 -7.94 -11.13
CA HIS A 40 7.66 -7.15 -11.78
C HIS A 40 7.54 -5.66 -11.46
N LEU A 41 6.33 -5.09 -11.51
CA LEU A 41 6.08 -3.69 -11.17
C LEU A 41 6.39 -3.41 -9.70
N ALA A 42 5.96 -4.29 -8.79
CA ALA A 42 6.28 -4.18 -7.37
C ALA A 42 7.81 -4.20 -7.15
N MET A 43 8.54 -5.13 -7.76
CA MET A 43 10.01 -5.17 -7.70
C MET A 43 10.65 -3.88 -8.23
N LYS A 44 10.24 -3.42 -9.41
CA LYS A 44 10.78 -2.24 -10.06
C LYS A 44 10.66 -0.98 -9.22
N HIS A 45 9.52 -0.82 -8.53
CA HIS A 45 9.18 0.40 -7.81
C HIS A 45 9.47 0.35 -6.31
N LEU A 46 9.58 -0.85 -5.73
CA LEU A 46 9.79 -1.03 -4.29
C LEU A 46 11.18 -1.48 -3.90
N ASP A 47 12.02 -1.93 -4.83
CA ASP A 47 13.40 -2.27 -4.46
C ASP A 47 14.15 -1.01 -4.00
N LYS A 48 14.84 -1.13 -2.85
CA LYS A 48 15.67 -0.10 -2.20
C LYS A 48 14.96 1.12 -1.65
N ILE A 49 13.63 1.22 -1.75
CA ILE A 49 12.90 2.28 -1.06
C ILE A 49 13.12 2.18 0.45
N ARG A 50 13.09 3.32 1.15
CA ARG A 50 13.23 3.32 2.60
C ARG A 50 11.86 3.37 3.24
N VAL A 51 11.68 2.51 4.23
CA VAL A 51 10.46 2.42 5.01
C VAL A 51 10.84 2.40 6.48
N PHE A 52 10.29 3.33 7.26
CA PHE A 52 10.66 3.53 8.66
C PHE A 52 12.20 3.60 8.87
N GLY A 53 12.88 4.34 7.99
CA GLY A 53 14.33 4.54 8.02
C GLY A 53 15.18 3.39 7.46
N LYS A 54 14.59 2.24 7.13
CA LYS A 54 15.31 1.06 6.61
C LYS A 54 15.04 0.85 5.12
N SER A 55 16.08 0.67 4.32
CA SER A 55 15.93 0.23 2.93
C SER A 55 15.43 -1.20 2.88
N ILE A 56 14.39 -1.45 2.08
CA ILE A 56 13.92 -2.82 1.80
C ILE A 56 14.56 -3.35 0.52
N THR A 57 14.68 -4.67 0.42
CA THR A 57 15.15 -5.34 -0.79
C THR A 57 14.03 -6.19 -1.35
N VAL A 58 13.70 -5.98 -2.63
CA VAL A 58 12.60 -6.68 -3.29
C VAL A 58 13.16 -7.40 -4.51
N VAL A 59 13.17 -8.73 -4.43
CA VAL A 59 13.77 -9.60 -5.45
C VAL A 59 12.81 -10.72 -5.83
N ALA A 60 12.99 -11.25 -7.05
CA ALA A 60 12.25 -12.41 -7.50
C ALA A 60 12.54 -13.63 -6.60
N SER A 61 11.47 -14.30 -6.16
CA SER A 61 11.58 -15.54 -5.38
C SER A 61 11.90 -16.73 -6.28
N LYS A 62 12.63 -17.71 -5.74
CA LYS A 62 12.78 -19.04 -6.36
C LYS A 62 11.53 -19.91 -6.22
N HIS A 63 10.61 -19.52 -5.33
CA HIS A 63 9.36 -20.25 -5.09
C HIS A 63 8.30 -19.77 -6.08
N THR A 64 7.67 -20.72 -6.77
CA THR A 64 6.57 -20.43 -7.70
C THR A 64 5.26 -20.12 -6.98
N GLN A 65 5.09 -20.57 -5.73
CA GLN A 65 3.90 -20.35 -4.92
C GLN A 65 4.23 -20.25 -3.43
N VAL A 66 3.49 -19.43 -2.70
CA VAL A 66 3.50 -19.43 -1.23
C VAL A 66 2.59 -20.55 -0.72
N GLN A 67 3.20 -21.50 -0.01
CA GLN A 67 2.50 -22.64 0.58
C GLN A 67 1.82 -22.25 1.89
N MET A 68 0.58 -22.72 2.07
CA MET A 68 -0.13 -22.59 3.34
C MET A 68 0.46 -23.55 4.38
N PRO A 69 0.63 -23.12 5.63
CA PRO A 69 1.09 -23.98 6.71
C PRO A 69 0.04 -25.06 7.00
N LYS A 70 0.50 -26.23 7.43
CA LYS A 70 -0.38 -27.28 7.97
C LYS A 70 -0.76 -26.95 9.41
N ASP A 71 -1.93 -27.41 9.85
CA ASP A 71 -2.37 -27.23 11.24
C ASP A 71 -1.31 -27.75 12.23
N GLY A 72 -1.06 -26.97 13.29
CA GLY A 72 -0.10 -27.29 14.34
C GLY A 72 1.37 -26.94 14.02
N GLN A 73 1.69 -26.37 12.85
CA GLN A 73 3.03 -25.90 12.54
C GLN A 73 3.37 -24.57 13.25
N PRO A 74 4.64 -24.33 13.64
CA PRO A 74 5.08 -23.08 14.26
C PRO A 74 4.87 -21.83 13.38
N ASP A 75 4.76 -22.00 12.05
CA ASP A 75 4.54 -20.92 11.08
C ASP A 75 3.07 -20.72 10.70
N ALA A 76 2.14 -21.42 11.37
CA ALA A 76 0.69 -21.34 11.12
C ALA A 76 0.12 -19.91 11.20
N GLY A 77 0.65 -19.07 12.08
CA GLY A 77 0.26 -17.65 12.20
C GLY A 77 1.01 -16.68 11.30
N LEU A 78 2.01 -17.14 10.55
CA LEU A 78 2.91 -16.28 9.75
C LEU A 78 2.52 -16.19 8.28
N THR A 79 1.53 -16.98 7.84
CA THR A 79 1.04 -16.98 6.47
C THR A 79 -0.40 -16.47 6.44
N LYS A 80 -0.68 -15.53 5.54
CA LYS A 80 -2.02 -14.98 5.31
C LYS A 80 -2.45 -15.22 3.86
N ASP A 81 -3.69 -15.68 3.70
CA ASP A 81 -4.33 -15.85 2.41
C ASP A 81 -5.26 -14.66 2.11
N TYR A 82 -5.07 -14.08 0.92
CA TYR A 82 -5.78 -12.92 0.41
C TYR A 82 -6.43 -13.18 -0.95
N VAL A 83 -6.45 -14.42 -1.46
CA VAL A 83 -7.00 -14.78 -2.79
C VAL A 83 -8.42 -14.21 -2.99
N ASN A 84 -9.23 -14.28 -1.94
CA ASN A 84 -10.63 -13.82 -1.95
C ASN A 84 -10.82 -12.43 -1.32
N SER A 85 -9.76 -11.64 -1.18
CA SER A 85 -9.87 -10.29 -0.63
C SER A 85 -10.83 -9.43 -1.45
N THR A 86 -11.73 -8.74 -0.76
CA THR A 86 -12.63 -7.72 -1.33
C THR A 86 -11.91 -6.41 -1.64
N LEU A 87 -10.69 -6.24 -1.12
CA LEU A 87 -9.85 -5.06 -1.32
C LEU A 87 -8.98 -5.16 -2.58
N HIS A 88 -9.11 -6.23 -3.36
CA HIS A 88 -8.41 -6.39 -4.64
C HIS A 88 -8.87 -5.35 -5.65
N ARG A 89 -7.90 -4.68 -6.29
CA ARG A 89 -8.10 -3.50 -7.13
C ARG A 89 -7.95 -3.85 -8.62
N PHE A 90 -7.37 -5.00 -8.94
CA PHE A 90 -7.02 -5.41 -10.30
C PHE A 90 -7.87 -6.57 -10.83
N LYS A 91 -8.77 -7.14 -10.00
CA LYS A 91 -9.71 -8.22 -10.36
C LYS A 91 -10.62 -7.96 -11.57
N LYS A 92 -10.99 -6.70 -11.84
CA LYS A 92 -11.90 -6.36 -12.95
C LYS A 92 -11.11 -6.18 -14.25
N PRO A 93 -11.36 -6.97 -15.31
CA PRO A 93 -10.77 -6.73 -16.63
C PRO A 93 -11.09 -5.32 -17.12
N GLY A 94 -10.08 -4.62 -17.67
CA GLY A 94 -10.24 -3.22 -18.10
C GLY A 94 -10.36 -2.21 -16.96
N SER A 95 -10.07 -2.60 -15.70
CA SER A 95 -9.99 -1.66 -14.58
C SER A 95 -9.00 -0.54 -14.91
N LYS A 96 -9.43 0.70 -14.70
CA LYS A 96 -8.56 1.88 -14.87
C LYS A 96 -7.29 1.76 -14.02
N ASN A 97 -7.32 1.00 -12.92
CA ASN A 97 -6.17 0.81 -12.03
C ASN A 97 -4.92 0.30 -12.75
N TYR A 98 -5.04 -0.50 -13.83
CA TYR A 98 -3.89 -0.93 -14.63
C TYR A 98 -3.19 0.22 -15.38
N LEU A 99 -3.94 1.28 -15.71
CA LEU A 99 -3.41 2.48 -16.37
C LEU A 99 -2.82 3.47 -15.37
N ASN A 100 -3.02 3.22 -14.07
CA ASN A 100 -2.78 4.19 -13.00
C ASN A 100 -1.73 3.68 -12.00
N ILE A 101 -0.74 2.94 -12.50
CA ILE A 101 0.39 2.46 -11.71
C ILE A 101 1.58 3.37 -11.98
N TYR A 102 2.12 3.94 -10.93
CA TYR A 102 3.14 4.97 -11.01
C TYR A 102 4.29 4.73 -10.01
N PRO A 103 5.47 5.33 -10.23
CA PRO A 103 6.56 5.32 -9.26
C PRO A 103 6.17 6.01 -7.94
N PRO A 104 6.74 5.61 -6.78
CA PRO A 104 6.57 6.31 -5.52
C PRO A 104 6.88 7.82 -5.63
N SER A 105 6.09 8.63 -4.92
CA SER A 105 6.16 10.09 -4.91
C SER A 105 5.91 10.58 -3.48
N SER A 106 6.40 11.77 -3.16
CA SER A 106 6.06 12.45 -1.89
C SER A 106 4.61 12.95 -1.86
N THR A 107 3.93 12.97 -3.00
CA THR A 107 2.53 13.37 -3.12
C THR A 107 1.62 12.15 -3.23
N LEU A 108 0.65 12.07 -2.31
CA LEU A 108 -0.40 11.06 -2.25
C LEU A 108 -1.66 11.57 -2.92
N HIS A 109 -2.25 10.75 -3.78
CA HIS A 109 -3.61 10.95 -4.27
C HIS A 109 -4.60 10.26 -3.35
N LEU A 110 -5.48 11.05 -2.75
CA LEU A 110 -6.54 10.61 -1.86
C LEU A 110 -7.83 10.53 -2.65
N SER A 111 -8.64 9.49 -2.41
CA SER A 111 -9.93 9.30 -3.06
C SER A 111 -10.97 8.76 -2.10
N ASN A 112 -12.23 8.80 -2.49
CA ASN A 112 -13.37 8.38 -1.67
C ASN A 112 -13.49 9.17 -0.35
N ILE A 113 -13.07 10.44 -0.37
CA ILE A 113 -13.20 11.34 0.77
C ILE A 113 -14.70 11.61 1.00
N PRO A 114 -15.25 11.32 2.19
CA PRO A 114 -16.63 11.64 2.51
C PRO A 114 -16.88 13.16 2.47
N PRO A 115 -18.07 13.62 2.04
CA PRO A 115 -18.36 15.06 1.97
C PRO A 115 -18.38 15.76 3.34
N THR A 116 -18.42 14.99 4.42
CA THR A 116 -18.36 15.48 5.81
C THR A 116 -16.94 15.70 6.32
N VAL A 117 -15.93 15.26 5.58
CA VAL A 117 -14.51 15.36 5.98
C VAL A 117 -13.92 16.61 5.34
N SER A 118 -13.36 17.48 6.17
CA SER A 118 -12.69 18.72 5.77
C SER A 118 -11.22 18.49 5.42
N GLU A 119 -10.55 19.54 4.95
CA GLU A 119 -9.09 19.51 4.73
C GLU A 119 -8.36 19.36 6.07
N GLU A 120 -8.80 20.12 7.07
CA GLU A 120 -8.28 20.15 8.42
C GLU A 120 -8.36 18.77 9.09
N ASP A 121 -9.48 18.06 8.94
CA ASP A 121 -9.65 16.69 9.48
C ASP A 121 -8.63 15.71 8.88
N ILE A 122 -8.30 15.87 7.59
CA ILE A 122 -7.34 15.00 6.91
C ILE A 122 -5.92 15.35 7.35
N GLU A 123 -5.58 16.63 7.38
CA GLU A 123 -4.26 17.08 7.82
C GLU A 123 -3.98 16.66 9.27
N GLU A 124 -4.95 16.86 10.17
CA GLU A 124 -4.86 16.43 11.57
C GLU A 124 -4.63 14.93 11.68
N ALA A 125 -5.35 14.11 10.91
CA ALA A 125 -5.16 12.66 10.92
C ALA A 125 -3.77 12.21 10.42
N PHE A 126 -3.15 12.94 9.48
CA PHE A 126 -1.75 12.68 9.08
C PHE A 126 -0.77 13.12 10.16
N VAL A 127 -1.01 14.26 10.82
CA VAL A 127 -0.20 14.77 11.94
C VAL A 127 -0.26 13.82 13.14
N GLU A 128 -1.45 13.35 13.53
CA GLU A 128 -1.65 12.36 14.58
C GLU A 128 -0.94 11.03 14.27
N ALA A 129 -0.88 10.66 12.99
CA ALA A 129 -0.14 9.50 12.53
C ALA A 129 1.39 9.71 12.49
N GLY A 130 1.87 10.91 12.82
CA GLY A 130 3.29 11.27 12.92
C GLY A 130 3.91 11.79 11.63
N PHE A 131 3.10 12.31 10.70
CA PHE A 131 3.57 12.86 9.42
C PHE A 131 3.36 14.37 9.34
N GLU A 132 4.29 15.08 8.70
CA GLU A 132 4.15 16.51 8.45
C GLU A 132 3.57 16.75 7.05
N VAL A 133 2.39 17.38 6.98
CA VAL A 133 1.76 17.76 5.71
C VAL A 133 2.44 19.02 5.16
N LYS A 134 2.96 18.93 3.94
CA LYS A 134 3.64 20.04 3.23
C LYS A 134 2.73 20.79 2.26
N GLY A 135 1.62 20.17 1.87
CA GLY A 135 0.63 20.79 1.02
C GLY A 135 -0.58 19.90 0.83
N PHE A 136 -1.73 20.52 0.67
CA PHE A 136 -2.98 19.83 0.42
C PHE A 136 -3.76 20.56 -0.68
N LYS A 137 -4.50 19.81 -1.49
CA LYS A 137 -5.37 20.37 -2.51
C LYS A 137 -6.52 19.43 -2.87
N PHE A 138 -7.75 19.85 -2.60
CA PHE A 138 -8.93 19.21 -3.18
C PHE A 138 -8.99 19.38 -4.71
N PHE A 139 -9.52 18.38 -5.40
CA PHE A 139 -9.79 18.49 -6.82
C PHE A 139 -10.97 19.46 -7.03
N PRO A 140 -10.83 20.52 -7.85
CA PRO A 140 -11.86 21.56 -7.98
C PRO A 140 -13.23 21.05 -8.45
N LYS A 141 -13.23 19.96 -9.23
CA LYS A 141 -14.44 19.35 -9.80
C LYS A 141 -14.97 18.16 -9.00
N ASP A 142 -14.18 17.61 -8.07
CA ASP A 142 -14.56 16.43 -7.29
C ASP A 142 -13.88 16.46 -5.91
N ARG A 143 -14.59 17.00 -4.91
CA ARG A 143 -14.10 17.03 -3.52
C ARG A 143 -14.02 15.66 -2.85
N LYS A 144 -14.35 14.56 -3.56
CA LYS A 144 -14.05 13.20 -3.10
C LYS A 144 -12.60 12.81 -3.36
N MET A 145 -11.83 13.67 -4.04
CA MET A 145 -10.42 13.46 -4.35
C MET A 145 -9.56 14.65 -3.94
N ALA A 146 -8.34 14.37 -3.49
CA ALA A 146 -7.37 15.38 -3.09
C ALA A 146 -5.93 14.93 -3.36
N LEU A 147 -5.02 15.89 -3.45
CA LEU A 147 -3.58 15.66 -3.37
C LEU A 147 -3.10 16.07 -1.97
N LEU A 148 -2.27 15.25 -1.36
CA LEU A 148 -1.59 15.54 -0.10
C LEU A 148 -0.09 15.29 -0.26
N GLN A 149 0.72 16.31 -0.02
CA GLN A 149 2.18 16.26 -0.15
C GLN A 149 2.83 16.12 1.22
N LEU A 150 3.81 15.22 1.32
CA LEU A 150 4.64 14.99 2.50
C LEU A 150 6.08 15.43 2.25
N GLY A 151 6.93 15.39 3.28
CA GLY A 151 8.31 15.87 3.22
C GLY A 151 9.22 15.03 2.32
N SER A 152 8.90 13.75 2.13
CA SER A 152 9.67 12.86 1.26
C SER A 152 8.86 11.69 0.72
N VAL A 153 9.41 10.99 -0.28
CA VAL A 153 8.87 9.71 -0.78
C VAL A 153 8.84 8.67 0.35
N ASP A 154 9.86 8.63 1.20
CA ASP A 154 9.96 7.67 2.31
C ASP A 154 8.84 7.88 3.33
N GLU A 155 8.53 9.15 3.65
CA GLU A 155 7.41 9.53 4.50
C GLU A 155 6.07 9.17 3.85
N ALA A 156 5.91 9.44 2.55
CA ALA A 156 4.70 9.09 1.81
C ALA A 156 4.44 7.58 1.79
N VAL A 157 5.46 6.77 1.50
CA VAL A 157 5.37 5.31 1.57
C VAL A 157 5.06 4.84 2.99
N SER A 158 5.70 5.42 4.00
CA SER A 158 5.46 5.07 5.41
C SER A 158 4.05 5.46 5.85
N ALA A 159 3.54 6.61 5.40
CA ALA A 159 2.18 7.07 5.66
C ALA A 159 1.15 6.11 5.08
N LEU A 160 1.38 5.56 3.88
CA LEU A 160 0.51 4.52 3.31
C LEU A 160 0.43 3.25 4.15
N ILE A 161 1.51 2.90 4.85
CA ILE A 161 1.58 1.70 5.69
C ILE A 161 0.85 1.90 7.01
N VAL A 162 1.00 3.08 7.59
CA VAL A 162 0.33 3.45 8.85
C VAL A 162 -1.15 3.73 8.58
N SER A 163 -1.47 4.36 7.45
CA SER A 163 -2.82 4.83 7.16
C SER A 163 -3.82 3.69 6.97
N SER A 164 -3.38 2.57 6.39
CA SER A 164 -4.22 1.37 6.25
C SER A 164 -4.62 0.70 7.58
N GLN A 165 -4.11 1.19 8.72
CA GLN A 165 -4.47 0.71 10.06
C GLN A 165 -5.26 1.77 10.85
N SER A 166 -4.94 3.06 10.69
CA SER A 166 -5.47 4.14 11.53
C SER A 166 -6.70 4.85 10.94
N PHE A 167 -6.82 5.00 9.61
CA PHE A 167 -7.92 5.79 8.99
C PHE A 167 -9.27 5.05 8.93
N SER A 168 -9.30 3.79 9.34
CA SER A 168 -10.54 3.07 9.64
C SER A 168 -11.39 3.79 10.70
N ARG A 169 -10.76 4.56 11.61
CA ARG A 169 -11.46 5.41 12.60
C ARG A 169 -12.08 6.68 12.00
N ALA A 170 -11.51 7.24 10.94
CA ALA A 170 -12.01 8.45 10.27
C ALA A 170 -13.11 8.17 9.22
N ARG A 171 -13.52 6.90 9.03
CA ARG A 171 -14.46 6.49 7.95
C ARG A 171 -14.04 6.95 6.55
N ILE A 172 -12.74 7.14 6.32
CA ILE A 172 -12.20 7.29 4.98
C ILE A 172 -12.01 5.86 4.47
N ASN A 173 -12.99 5.38 3.67
CA ASN A 173 -13.02 4.01 3.19
C ASN A 173 -11.68 3.63 2.51
N ASP A 174 -11.26 2.37 2.70
CA ASP A 174 -9.98 1.73 2.31
C ASP A 174 -9.64 1.73 0.80
N SER A 175 -10.22 2.63 0.02
CA SER A 175 -9.82 2.90 -1.36
C SER A 175 -9.19 4.27 -1.46
N PHE A 176 -8.04 4.43 -0.77
CA PHE A 176 -7.01 5.35 -1.22
C PHE A 176 -6.48 4.81 -2.56
N VAL A 177 -7.08 5.26 -3.67
CA VAL A 177 -6.57 5.00 -5.00
C VAL A 177 -5.44 5.99 -5.22
N LEU A 178 -4.21 5.51 -5.02
CA LEU A 178 -3.04 6.27 -5.41
C LEU A 178 -2.87 6.23 -6.92
N PHE A 179 -3.03 7.40 -7.50
CA PHE A 179 -2.28 7.82 -8.66
C PHE A 179 -1.10 8.60 -8.11
N LEU A 180 0.12 8.06 -8.21
CA LEU A 180 1.31 8.85 -7.92
C LEU A 180 1.57 9.66 -9.19
N GLU A 181 1.03 10.87 -9.30
CA GLU A 181 1.21 11.66 -10.52
C GLU A 181 2.71 11.92 -10.79
N ALA A 182 3.11 11.68 -12.03
CA ALA A 182 4.36 12.20 -12.57
C ALA A 182 4.07 13.64 -13.02
N HIS A 183 4.74 14.62 -12.42
CA HIS A 183 4.78 15.96 -13.01
C HIS A 183 5.52 15.89 -14.34
N THR A 184 4.85 16.25 -15.43
CA THR A 184 5.49 16.90 -16.59
C THR A 184 5.55 18.39 -16.35
#